data_AF-A0A9P1DU87-F1
#
_entry.id   AF-A0A9P1DU87-F1
#
_cell.length_a   1.000
_cell.length_b   1.000
_cell.length_c   1.000
_cell.angle_alpha   90.00
_cell.angle_beta   90.00
_cell.angle_gamma   90.00
#
_symmetry.space_group_name_H-M   'P 1'
#
loop_
_entity.id
_entity.type
_entity.pdbx_description
1 polymer ?
#
loop_
_entity_poly.entity_id
_entity_poly.type
_entity_poly.pdbx_seq_one_letter_code
_entity_poly.pdbx_strand_id
1 'polypeptide(L)'
;MFDERSQPDSDGTADGESQAAADEEDVDDDRIAFASHESGTENTVHAEERAVQELLEKYAEVNPDDFPSFRLPVFLADKMQTTWQAFLQKYSSREFAGEAIFDSIMEEAPTLQGMFKMPRSVFGIRFTMSFTNIIGNCNDAALLKRLVETLGFQHMDLEVTGPRVGVIRDAIMAVVENELGVSLEPVVGRAFKAILNYTGGAFIFVKCELGGRIRIIQRSWRIANRNELQEGEDPTGSQLGTMEEVQEEVEEEEYLTMQDNEEIAAILDANGDKGQNAKVPSTFPEMFLFNAAVMGFSESKWMKQVLASLDAIATNVANSARLQEECDVLSLVLAKYKGVINLPEFKAVMLASLRSVVPQDWDMEHETAWTWFWENVERMLTAMMGTPLRYEKALRNWLGDISEETRMKWRRLVFSKLFKTTPAAQNYLKQSTGRLHFIADRILEMTLELYMDPLTMVDQISACGLRHVGYGVPTELFVPLVAAYTDAY
;
A
#
# COMPACT_ATOMS: atom_id res chain seq x y z
N MET A 1 -1.67 37.38 -56.57
CA MET A 1 -1.83 38.71 -55.94
C MET A 1 -1.45 38.51 -54.47
N PHE A 2 -0.20 38.54 -54.01
CA PHE A 2 1.17 38.79 -54.50
C PHE A 2 2.06 37.63 -53.97
N ASP A 3 2.91 36.96 -54.77
CA ASP A 3 4.34 37.26 -55.07
C ASP A 3 5.24 37.39 -53.82
N GLU A 4 6.07 36.39 -53.50
CA GLU A 4 7.45 36.11 -54.00
C GLU A 4 8.55 37.06 -53.51
N ARG A 5 9.56 36.47 -52.83
CA ARG A 5 11.04 36.73 -52.82
C ARG A 5 11.64 36.24 -51.50
N SER A 6 12.44 35.17 -51.44
CA SER A 6 13.86 35.03 -51.87
C SER A 6 14.86 35.80 -50.98
N GLN A 7 15.50 35.06 -50.04
CA GLN A 7 16.95 34.96 -49.66
C GLN A 7 17.93 36.18 -49.78
N PRO A 8 19.17 36.17 -49.22
CA PRO A 8 19.89 35.20 -48.34
C PRO A 8 20.74 35.82 -47.18
N ASP A 9 21.38 34.95 -46.40
CA ASP A 9 22.71 34.98 -45.72
C ASP A 9 23.25 36.23 -45.02
N SER A 10 23.61 36.07 -43.73
CA SER A 10 24.90 36.56 -43.20
C SER A 10 25.33 35.81 -41.93
N ASP A 11 26.38 35.01 -42.08
CA ASP A 11 27.53 34.83 -41.20
C ASP A 11 27.54 35.55 -39.83
N GLY A 12 27.87 34.79 -38.80
CA GLY A 12 28.10 35.27 -37.44
C GLY A 12 28.74 34.21 -36.56
N THR A 13 29.98 33.86 -36.89
CA THR A 13 30.91 33.12 -36.02
C THR A 13 31.16 33.89 -34.72
N ALA A 14 31.03 33.21 -33.59
CA ALA A 14 31.58 33.66 -32.32
C ALA A 14 32.17 32.45 -31.59
N ASP A 15 33.46 32.25 -31.84
CA ASP A 15 34.36 31.42 -31.06
C ASP A 15 34.44 31.96 -29.63
N GLY A 16 34.25 31.05 -28.66
CA GLY A 16 34.49 31.29 -27.25
C GLY A 16 35.47 30.26 -26.72
N GLU A 17 36.76 30.44 -27.06
CA GLU A 17 37.87 29.75 -26.42
C GLU A 17 37.97 30.19 -24.95
N SER A 18 37.93 29.21 -24.04
CA SER A 18 38.23 29.38 -22.62
C SER A 18 39.52 28.64 -22.33
N GLN A 19 40.63 29.38 -22.26
CA GLN A 19 41.94 28.94 -21.78
C GLN A 19 42.35 29.69 -20.51
N ALA A 20 43.17 28.99 -19.71
CA ALA A 20 43.92 29.42 -18.52
C ALA A 20 43.10 29.51 -17.22
N ALA A 21 43.58 29.05 -16.06
CA ALA A 21 44.95 28.99 -15.61
C ALA A 21 45.25 27.73 -14.76
N ALA A 22 46.45 27.20 -14.96
CA ALA A 22 47.12 26.30 -14.02
C ALA A 22 47.94 27.20 -13.08
N ASP A 23 47.63 27.15 -11.79
CA ASP A 23 48.48 27.70 -10.74
C ASP A 23 49.34 26.54 -10.18
N GLU A 24 50.62 26.60 -10.53
CA GLU A 24 51.70 25.94 -9.81
C GLU A 24 52.03 26.82 -8.59
N GLU A 25 51.87 26.29 -7.38
CA GLU A 25 52.55 26.84 -6.19
C GLU A 25 53.37 25.75 -5.50
N ASP A 26 54.55 26.21 -5.10
CA ASP A 26 55.69 25.48 -4.57
C ASP A 26 55.45 24.87 -3.19
N VAL A 27 56.02 23.67 -3.06
CA VAL A 27 56.72 23.07 -1.93
C VAL A 27 56.91 23.95 -0.69
N ASP A 28 56.25 23.56 0.42
CA ASP A 28 56.79 23.74 1.76
C ASP A 28 56.81 22.40 2.52
N ASP A 29 58.02 22.06 2.95
CA ASP A 29 58.47 20.84 3.61
C ASP A 29 58.14 20.92 5.11
N ASP A 30 56.97 20.41 5.49
CA ASP A 30 56.60 20.19 6.90
C ASP A 30 56.60 18.70 7.24
N ARG A 31 57.68 18.28 7.89
CA ARG A 31 57.83 16.99 8.59
C ARG A 31 56.81 16.88 9.71
N ILE A 32 55.63 16.32 9.40
CA ILE A 32 54.64 15.92 10.40
C ILE A 32 55.09 14.62 11.08
N ALA A 33 55.28 14.71 12.39
CA ALA A 33 55.56 13.60 13.27
C ALA A 33 54.42 12.57 13.24
N PHE A 34 54.74 11.32 12.88
CA PHE A 34 53.91 10.14 13.08
C PHE A 34 53.77 9.87 14.59
N ALA A 35 52.81 10.54 15.23
CA ALA A 35 52.36 10.23 16.57
C ALA A 35 51.18 9.25 16.48
N SER A 36 51.39 8.06 17.02
CA SER A 36 50.45 6.97 17.28
C SER A 36 48.97 7.38 17.41
N HIS A 37 48.17 7.05 16.40
CA HIS A 37 46.72 7.24 16.35
C HIS A 37 46.00 5.90 16.63
N GLU A 38 46.38 5.19 17.70
CA GLU A 38 45.77 3.91 18.09
C GLU A 38 44.77 4.03 19.26
N SER A 39 44.59 5.21 19.87
CA SER A 39 43.70 5.38 21.03
C SER A 39 42.26 5.79 20.70
N GLY A 40 41.87 5.82 19.42
CA GLY A 40 40.53 6.26 18.98
C GLY A 40 39.53 5.13 18.73
N THR A 41 40.00 3.93 18.44
CA THR A 41 39.20 2.78 18.01
C THR A 41 38.53 2.01 19.16
N GLU A 42 39.15 1.95 20.34
CA GLU A 42 38.55 1.26 21.50
C GLU A 42 37.32 2.01 22.05
N ASN A 43 37.35 3.35 22.04
CA ASN A 43 36.22 4.16 22.51
C ASN A 43 34.99 4.07 21.59
N THR A 44 35.17 3.88 20.27
CA THR A 44 34.06 3.76 19.33
C THR A 44 33.35 2.42 19.43
N VAL A 45 34.10 1.32 19.62
CA VAL A 45 33.51 -0.03 19.76
C VAL A 45 32.64 -0.14 21.01
N HIS A 46 33.12 0.36 22.15
CA HIS A 46 32.34 0.35 23.38
C HIS A 46 31.07 1.22 23.32
N ALA A 47 31.10 2.32 22.55
CA ALA A 47 29.92 3.15 22.36
C ALA A 47 28.84 2.44 21.52
N GLU A 48 29.23 1.74 20.46
CA GLU A 48 28.30 0.95 19.62
C GLU A 48 27.70 -0.23 20.39
N GLU A 49 28.50 -0.98 21.13
CA GLU A 49 28.03 -2.09 21.97
C GLU A 49 27.02 -1.62 23.02
N ARG A 50 27.28 -0.46 23.63
CA ARG A 50 26.36 0.15 24.61
C ARG A 50 25.04 0.56 23.96
N ALA A 51 25.08 1.21 22.79
CA ALA A 51 23.89 1.61 22.06
C ALA A 51 23.02 0.41 21.65
N VAL A 52 23.66 -0.71 21.26
CA VAL A 52 22.97 -1.97 20.97
C VAL A 52 22.28 -2.50 22.23
N GLN A 53 23.00 -2.52 23.36
CA GLN A 53 22.43 -3.02 24.61
C GLN A 53 21.24 -2.17 25.07
N GLU A 54 21.34 -0.85 25.01
CA GLU A 54 20.25 0.08 25.34
C GLU A 54 19.03 -0.12 24.42
N LEU A 55 19.25 -0.33 23.12
CA LEU A 55 18.19 -0.62 22.16
C LEU A 55 17.48 -1.95 22.49
N LEU A 56 18.25 -3.01 22.75
CA LEU A 56 17.70 -4.33 23.06
C LEU A 56 16.95 -4.34 24.40
N GLU A 57 17.42 -3.58 25.38
CA GLU A 57 16.74 -3.41 26.67
C GLU A 57 15.42 -2.65 26.51
N LYS A 58 15.42 -1.58 25.70
CA LYS A 58 14.21 -0.79 25.41
C LYS A 58 13.07 -1.67 24.84
N TYR A 59 13.40 -2.66 24.02
CA TYR A 59 12.43 -3.57 23.40
C TYR A 59 12.48 -4.99 24.00
N ALA A 60 12.95 -5.14 25.24
CA ALA A 60 12.92 -6.41 25.95
C ALA A 60 11.49 -6.88 26.24
N GLU A 61 10.58 -5.92 26.40
CA GLU A 61 9.15 -6.13 26.60
C GLU A 61 8.32 -5.44 25.50
N VAL A 62 7.05 -5.82 25.40
CA VAL A 62 6.10 -5.21 24.47
C VAL A 62 5.66 -3.86 25.03
N ASN A 63 5.93 -2.77 24.29
CA ASN A 63 5.41 -1.45 24.63
C ASN A 63 4.19 -1.12 23.73
N PRO A 64 2.96 -1.05 24.27
CA PRO A 64 1.77 -0.72 23.49
C PRO A 64 1.51 0.78 23.36
N ASP A 65 2.15 1.62 24.18
CA ASP A 65 1.80 3.03 24.33
C ASP A 65 2.48 3.93 23.30
N ASP A 66 3.54 3.43 22.64
CA ASP A 66 4.28 4.18 21.64
C ASP A 66 4.55 3.38 20.36
N PHE A 67 4.74 4.11 19.26
CA PHE A 67 5.20 3.54 18.00
C PHE A 67 6.37 4.34 17.41
N PRO A 68 7.54 4.33 18.09
CA PRO A 68 8.73 5.04 17.66
C PRO A 68 9.37 4.38 16.44
N SER A 69 10.32 5.07 15.84
CA SER A 69 11.21 4.46 14.84
C SER A 69 12.10 3.40 15.50
N PHE A 70 12.18 2.21 14.90
CA PHE A 70 13.08 1.13 15.30
C PHE A 70 14.17 0.96 14.25
N ARG A 71 15.43 0.84 14.68
CA ARG A 71 16.56 0.64 13.78
C ARG A 71 17.65 -0.19 14.45
N LEU A 72 17.93 -1.37 13.92
CA LEU A 72 19.12 -2.12 14.30
C LEU A 72 20.37 -1.49 13.64
N PRO A 73 21.52 -1.48 14.34
CA PRO A 73 22.80 -1.21 13.72
C PRO A 73 23.07 -2.19 12.56
N VAL A 74 23.71 -1.70 11.50
CA VAL A 74 23.91 -2.44 10.23
C VAL A 74 24.53 -3.82 10.48
N PHE A 75 25.58 -3.90 11.29
CA PHE A 75 26.25 -5.17 11.59
C PHE A 75 25.32 -6.21 12.26
N LEU A 76 24.41 -5.76 13.14
CA LEU A 76 23.48 -6.63 13.84
C LEU A 76 22.32 -7.04 12.92
N ALA A 77 21.87 -6.12 12.06
CA ALA A 77 20.89 -6.41 11.01
C ALA A 77 21.41 -7.47 10.03
N ASP A 78 22.65 -7.34 9.54
CA ASP A 78 23.27 -8.30 8.62
C ASP A 78 23.42 -9.69 9.26
N LYS A 79 23.83 -9.73 10.54
CA LYS A 79 23.86 -10.97 11.32
C LYS A 79 22.49 -11.60 11.45
N MET A 80 21.48 -10.81 11.83
CA MET A 80 20.10 -11.29 11.98
C MET A 80 19.52 -11.81 10.66
N GLN A 81 19.78 -11.13 9.54
CA GLN A 81 19.41 -11.59 8.20
C GLN A 81 20.09 -12.92 7.84
N THR A 82 21.40 -13.03 8.09
CA THR A 82 22.16 -14.26 7.85
C THR A 82 21.65 -15.42 8.70
N THR A 83 21.39 -15.18 9.99
CA THR A 83 20.82 -16.17 10.91
C THR A 83 19.43 -16.61 10.48
N TRP A 84 18.59 -15.68 10.02
CA TRP A 84 17.26 -16.01 9.49
C TRP A 84 17.35 -16.87 8.22
N GLN A 85 18.25 -16.56 7.29
CA GLN A 85 18.48 -17.40 6.11
C GLN A 85 18.99 -18.79 6.49
N ALA A 86 19.88 -18.89 7.48
CA ALA A 86 20.36 -20.17 7.99
C ALA A 86 19.23 -21.00 8.60
N PHE A 87 18.29 -20.37 9.31
CA PHE A 87 17.08 -21.03 9.82
C PHE A 87 16.22 -21.57 8.66
N LEU A 88 15.91 -20.75 7.66
CA LEU A 88 15.10 -21.18 6.51
C LEU A 88 15.73 -22.35 5.74
N GLN A 89 17.07 -22.43 5.68
CA GLN A 89 17.80 -23.52 5.02
C GLN A 89 17.73 -24.86 5.76
N LYS A 90 17.26 -24.90 7.02
CA LYS A 90 17.01 -26.16 7.75
C LYS A 90 15.82 -26.93 7.22
N TYR A 91 14.91 -26.25 6.52
CA TYR A 91 13.70 -26.82 5.97
C TYR A 91 13.80 -27.04 4.46
N SER A 92 13.03 -28.00 3.94
CA SER A 92 12.96 -28.27 2.50
C SER A 92 12.29 -27.14 1.70
N SER A 93 11.46 -26.33 2.35
CA SER A 93 10.85 -25.13 1.79
C SER A 93 10.54 -24.10 2.88
N ARG A 94 10.30 -22.84 2.47
CA ARG A 94 9.86 -21.76 3.37
C ARG A 94 8.48 -22.05 3.98
N GLU A 95 7.61 -22.73 3.24
CA GLU A 95 6.31 -23.18 3.74
C GLU A 95 6.49 -24.07 4.96
N PHE A 96 7.33 -25.11 4.89
CA PHE A 96 7.59 -26.00 6.03
C PHE A 96 8.21 -25.29 7.23
N ALA A 97 9.09 -24.29 7.01
CA ALA A 97 9.61 -23.47 8.10
C ALA A 97 8.50 -22.69 8.82
N GLY A 98 7.56 -22.12 8.06
CA GLY A 98 6.41 -21.42 8.61
C GLY A 98 5.39 -22.34 9.28
N GLU A 99 5.21 -23.55 8.77
CA GLU A 99 4.37 -24.57 9.40
C GLU A 99 4.93 -25.04 10.74
N ALA A 100 6.26 -25.19 10.87
CA ALA A 100 6.88 -25.53 12.15
C ALA A 100 6.63 -24.44 13.21
N ILE A 101 6.66 -23.17 12.79
CA ILE A 101 6.29 -22.03 13.64
C ILE A 101 4.81 -22.07 14.00
N PHE A 102 3.93 -22.36 13.04
CA PHE A 102 2.50 -22.51 13.29
C PHE A 102 2.23 -23.58 14.35
N ASP A 103 2.84 -24.76 14.21
CA ASP A 103 2.68 -25.88 15.13
C ASP A 103 3.11 -25.50 16.55
N SER A 104 4.26 -24.83 16.68
CA SER A 104 4.73 -24.34 17.97
C SER A 104 3.78 -23.31 18.58
N ILE A 105 3.21 -22.39 17.80
CA ILE A 105 2.20 -21.44 18.30
C ILE A 105 0.94 -22.18 18.78
N MET A 106 0.48 -23.20 18.04
CA MET A 106 -0.72 -23.96 18.43
C MET A 106 -0.50 -24.81 19.69
N GLU A 107 0.73 -25.24 19.94
CA GLU A 107 1.14 -25.99 21.14
C GLU A 107 1.27 -25.07 22.36
N GLU A 108 1.96 -23.94 22.22
CA GLU A 108 2.23 -22.98 23.31
C GLU A 108 1.01 -22.09 23.65
N ALA A 109 0.13 -21.86 22.67
CA ALA A 109 -1.08 -21.05 22.83
C ALA A 109 -2.34 -21.70 22.25
N PRO A 110 -2.85 -22.80 22.83
CA PRO A 110 -4.06 -23.47 22.34
C PRO A 110 -5.29 -22.56 22.32
N THR A 111 -5.34 -21.55 23.20
CA THR A 111 -6.43 -20.57 23.28
C THR A 111 -6.52 -19.67 22.05
N LEU A 112 -5.46 -19.57 21.24
CA LEU A 112 -5.45 -18.77 20.02
C LEU A 112 -5.97 -19.54 18.80
N GLN A 113 -6.15 -20.87 18.88
CA GLN A 113 -6.54 -21.70 17.72
C GLN A 113 -7.77 -21.16 16.97
N GLY A 114 -8.78 -20.65 17.69
CA GLY A 114 -9.98 -20.07 17.07
C GLY A 114 -9.74 -18.82 16.23
N MET A 115 -8.61 -18.13 16.42
CA MET A 115 -8.22 -16.95 15.63
C MET A 115 -7.53 -17.33 14.31
N PHE A 116 -7.01 -18.54 14.19
CA PHE A 116 -6.29 -19.00 13.00
C PHE A 116 -7.23 -19.73 12.04
N LYS A 117 -8.02 -18.94 11.29
CA LYS A 117 -8.96 -19.47 10.29
C LYS A 117 -8.30 -19.87 8.96
N MET A 118 -7.06 -19.46 8.72
CA MET A 118 -6.34 -19.77 7.49
C MET A 118 -5.79 -21.21 7.50
N PRO A 119 -5.74 -21.89 6.34
CA PRO A 119 -5.03 -23.16 6.23
C PRO A 119 -3.56 -23.02 6.67
N ARG A 120 -3.06 -24.03 7.37
CA ARG A 120 -1.70 -24.10 7.93
C ARG A 120 -0.60 -23.72 6.92
N SER A 121 -0.63 -24.28 5.72
CA SER A 121 0.34 -23.99 4.66
C SER A 121 0.30 -22.53 4.20
N VAL A 122 -0.90 -21.96 4.05
CA VAL A 122 -1.12 -20.56 3.68
C VAL A 122 -0.57 -19.62 4.76
N PHE A 123 -0.80 -19.94 6.04
CA PHE A 123 -0.17 -19.23 7.14
C PHE A 123 1.36 -19.32 7.04
N GLY A 124 1.92 -20.51 6.88
CA GLY A 124 3.36 -20.71 6.87
C GLY A 124 4.07 -19.88 5.79
N ILE A 125 3.50 -19.83 4.59
CA ILE A 125 4.00 -19.00 3.48
C ILE A 125 3.90 -17.51 3.81
N ARG A 126 2.71 -17.03 4.24
CA ARG A 126 2.48 -15.60 4.53
C ARG A 126 3.36 -15.11 5.68
N PHE A 127 3.46 -15.89 6.75
CA PHE A 127 4.28 -15.57 7.91
C PHE A 127 5.75 -15.46 7.51
N THR A 128 6.31 -16.48 6.85
CA THR A 128 7.73 -16.46 6.49
C THR A 128 8.08 -15.35 5.51
N MET A 129 7.22 -15.03 4.55
CA MET A 129 7.40 -13.86 3.67
C MET A 129 7.38 -12.54 4.46
N SER A 130 6.37 -12.34 5.30
CA SER A 130 6.20 -11.10 6.07
C SER A 130 7.35 -10.90 7.06
N PHE A 131 7.75 -11.95 7.76
CA PHE A 131 8.85 -11.88 8.72
C PHE A 131 10.21 -11.71 8.03
N THR A 132 10.42 -12.34 6.87
CA THR A 132 11.60 -12.07 6.04
C THR A 132 11.67 -10.60 5.63
N ASN A 133 10.54 -9.98 5.26
CA ASN A 133 10.49 -8.56 4.92
C ASN A 133 10.79 -7.66 6.12
N ILE A 134 10.28 -8.00 7.32
CA ILE A 134 10.59 -7.29 8.57
C ILE A 134 12.09 -7.33 8.86
N ILE A 135 12.70 -8.52 8.80
CA ILE A 135 14.14 -8.72 9.06
C ILE A 135 14.99 -8.04 7.97
N GLY A 136 14.55 -8.09 6.70
CA GLY A 136 15.25 -7.45 5.60
C GLY A 136 15.32 -5.92 5.69
N ASN A 137 14.37 -5.30 6.40
CA ASN A 137 14.29 -3.84 6.56
C ASN A 137 14.66 -3.36 7.98
N CYS A 138 15.21 -4.21 8.85
CA CYS A 138 15.42 -3.86 10.25
C CYS A 138 16.49 -2.78 10.50
N ASN A 139 17.29 -2.44 9.49
CA ASN A 139 18.26 -1.33 9.49
C ASN A 139 17.73 -0.03 8.86
N ASP A 140 16.53 -0.04 8.27
CA ASP A 140 15.84 1.12 7.70
C ASP A 140 14.59 1.44 8.54
N ALA A 141 14.73 2.46 9.38
CA ALA A 141 13.69 2.82 10.34
C ALA A 141 12.39 3.29 9.70
N ALA A 142 12.46 3.94 8.52
CA ALA A 142 11.29 4.49 7.86
C ALA A 142 10.53 3.38 7.12
N LEU A 143 11.25 2.50 6.41
CA LEU A 143 10.64 1.37 5.72
C LEU A 143 10.06 0.36 6.70
N LEU A 144 10.79 0.01 7.76
CA LEU A 144 10.29 -0.92 8.77
C LEU A 144 9.04 -0.40 9.45
N LYS A 145 9.03 0.88 9.86
CA LYS A 145 7.86 1.49 10.50
C LYS A 145 6.63 1.41 9.59
N ARG A 146 6.76 1.78 8.32
CA ARG A 146 5.66 1.68 7.33
C ARG A 146 5.18 0.25 7.14
N LEU A 147 6.10 -0.71 7.06
CA LEU A 147 5.78 -2.13 6.89
C LEU A 147 4.99 -2.67 8.10
N VAL A 148 5.48 -2.42 9.31
CA VAL A 148 4.84 -2.86 10.57
C VAL A 148 3.49 -2.17 10.77
N GLU A 149 3.37 -0.89 10.42
CA GLU A 149 2.09 -0.16 10.46
C GLU A 149 1.06 -0.81 9.51
N THR A 150 1.48 -1.13 8.28
CA THR A 150 0.64 -1.83 7.30
C THR A 150 0.16 -3.17 7.82
N LEU A 151 1.04 -3.95 8.45
CA LEU A 151 0.68 -5.21 9.10
C LEU A 151 -0.26 -4.98 10.29
N GLY A 152 -0.07 -3.90 11.07
CA GLY A 152 -0.97 -3.51 12.16
C GLY A 152 -2.40 -3.29 11.68
N PHE A 153 -2.59 -2.63 10.53
CA PHE A 153 -3.90 -2.49 9.91
C PHE A 153 -4.53 -3.85 9.55
N GLN A 154 -3.74 -4.78 9.01
CA GLN A 154 -4.21 -6.13 8.67
C GLN A 154 -4.63 -6.96 9.90
N HIS A 155 -4.23 -6.54 11.11
CA HIS A 155 -4.55 -7.22 12.36
C HIS A 155 -5.58 -6.44 13.21
N MET A 156 -6.22 -5.39 12.70
CA MET A 156 -7.15 -4.57 13.49
C MET A 156 -8.37 -5.35 14.01
N ASP A 157 -8.90 -6.26 13.20
CA ASP A 157 -10.04 -7.10 13.56
C ASP A 157 -9.66 -8.20 14.55
N LEU A 158 -8.36 -8.40 14.78
CA LEU A 158 -7.86 -9.37 15.74
C LEU A 158 -7.65 -8.72 17.10
N GLU A 159 -7.94 -9.45 18.15
CA GLU A 159 -7.61 -9.03 19.52
C GLU A 159 -6.13 -9.29 19.81
N VAL A 160 -5.28 -8.33 19.46
CA VAL A 160 -3.85 -8.33 19.78
C VAL A 160 -3.65 -7.71 21.15
N THR A 161 -2.99 -8.42 22.07
CA THR A 161 -2.69 -7.95 23.43
C THR A 161 -1.24 -8.27 23.80
N GLY A 162 -0.65 -7.51 24.73
CA GLY A 162 0.73 -7.74 25.19
C GLY A 162 1.02 -9.20 25.58
N PRO A 163 0.16 -9.85 26.40
CA PRO A 163 0.32 -11.26 26.73
C PRO A 163 0.30 -12.19 25.51
N ARG A 164 -0.60 -11.97 24.55
CA ARG A 164 -0.66 -12.78 23.32
C ARG A 164 0.57 -12.61 22.45
N VAL A 165 1.07 -11.38 22.32
CA VAL A 165 2.34 -11.10 21.63
C VAL A 165 3.49 -11.82 22.31
N GLY A 166 3.55 -11.81 23.65
CA GLY A 166 4.57 -12.53 24.41
C GLY A 166 4.59 -14.03 24.12
N VAL A 167 3.44 -14.69 24.17
CA VAL A 167 3.37 -16.14 23.91
C VAL A 167 3.71 -16.48 22.45
N ILE A 168 3.20 -15.71 21.48
CA ILE A 168 3.55 -15.92 20.06
C ILE A 168 5.06 -15.72 19.82
N ARG A 169 5.65 -14.68 20.41
CA ARG A 169 7.11 -14.43 20.34
C ARG A 169 7.88 -15.62 20.88
N ASP A 170 7.52 -16.10 22.05
CA ASP A 170 8.26 -17.17 22.72
C ASP A 170 8.14 -18.50 21.95
N ALA A 171 6.97 -18.80 21.36
CA ALA A 171 6.79 -19.93 20.45
C ALA A 171 7.68 -19.81 19.19
N ILE A 172 7.69 -18.65 18.52
CA ILE A 172 8.57 -18.41 17.37
C ILE A 172 10.04 -18.61 17.76
N MET A 173 10.45 -18.06 18.90
CA MET A 173 11.82 -18.17 19.39
C MET A 173 12.20 -19.60 19.75
N ALA A 174 11.28 -20.39 20.32
CA ALA A 174 11.53 -21.79 20.64
C ALA A 174 11.90 -22.61 19.39
N VAL A 175 11.21 -22.39 18.27
CA VAL A 175 11.55 -23.05 16.99
C VAL A 175 12.91 -22.59 16.46
N VAL A 176 13.18 -21.29 16.46
CA VAL A 176 14.47 -20.74 16.00
C VAL A 176 15.63 -21.25 16.85
N GLU A 177 15.47 -21.28 18.17
CA GLU A 177 16.47 -21.77 19.13
C GLU A 177 16.70 -23.29 18.96
N ASN A 178 15.65 -24.08 18.76
CA ASN A 178 15.76 -25.52 18.53
C ASN A 178 16.51 -25.87 17.23
N GLU A 179 16.21 -25.17 16.13
CA GLU A 179 16.81 -25.47 14.82
C GLU A 179 18.25 -24.97 14.66
N LEU A 180 18.59 -23.85 15.30
CA LEU A 180 19.92 -23.24 15.19
C LEU A 180 20.87 -23.67 16.32
N GLY A 181 20.32 -23.97 17.51
CA GLY A 181 21.08 -24.35 18.70
C GLY A 181 22.23 -23.39 18.98
N VAL A 182 23.45 -23.93 19.06
CA VAL A 182 24.69 -23.16 19.32
C VAL A 182 25.04 -22.14 18.22
N SER A 183 24.41 -22.24 17.04
CA SER A 183 24.64 -21.29 15.93
C SER A 183 23.90 -19.96 16.13
N LEU A 184 22.96 -19.90 17.07
CA LEU A 184 22.26 -18.66 17.41
C LEU A 184 23.08 -17.87 18.43
N GLU A 185 23.75 -16.81 17.97
CA GLU A 185 24.44 -15.89 18.88
C GLU A 185 23.43 -15.26 19.87
N PRO A 186 23.74 -15.18 21.18
CA PRO A 186 22.80 -14.64 22.17
C PRO A 186 22.32 -13.21 21.88
N VAL A 187 23.19 -12.37 21.32
CA VAL A 187 22.83 -11.00 20.92
C VAL A 187 21.85 -10.98 19.75
N VAL A 188 21.97 -11.91 18.81
CA VAL A 188 21.04 -12.05 17.68
C VAL A 188 19.69 -12.59 18.17
N GLY A 189 19.68 -13.57 19.08
CA GLY A 189 18.45 -14.04 19.73
C GLY A 189 17.67 -12.93 20.44
N ARG A 190 18.38 -12.03 21.15
CA ARG A 190 17.76 -10.83 21.74
C ARG A 190 17.24 -9.84 20.69
N ALA A 191 17.94 -9.69 19.56
CA ALA A 191 17.47 -8.86 18.45
C ALA A 191 16.17 -9.39 17.81
N PHE A 192 16.02 -10.72 17.67
CA PHE A 192 14.76 -11.34 17.26
C PHE A 192 13.61 -11.04 18.24
N LYS A 193 13.85 -11.17 19.55
CA LYS A 193 12.83 -10.81 20.56
C LYS A 193 12.47 -9.32 20.49
N ALA A 194 13.45 -8.45 20.36
CA ALA A 194 13.25 -7.01 20.26
C ALA A 194 12.39 -6.63 19.04
N ILE A 195 12.65 -7.20 17.86
CA ILE A 195 11.85 -6.87 16.67
C ILE A 195 10.42 -7.43 16.76
N LEU A 196 10.24 -8.60 17.38
CA LEU A 196 8.91 -9.20 17.60
C LEU A 196 8.09 -8.39 18.60
N ASN A 197 8.71 -7.94 19.69
CA ASN A 197 8.09 -7.05 20.67
C ASN A 197 7.73 -5.69 20.05
N TYR A 198 8.64 -5.10 19.27
CA TYR A 198 8.36 -3.87 18.53
C TYR A 198 7.17 -4.03 17.57
N THR A 199 7.15 -5.12 16.80
CA THR A 199 6.07 -5.43 15.85
C THR A 199 4.73 -5.61 16.56
N GLY A 200 4.69 -6.39 17.65
CA GLY A 200 3.47 -6.61 18.41
C GLY A 200 2.99 -5.37 19.17
N GLY A 201 3.91 -4.57 19.72
CA GLY A 201 3.60 -3.28 20.35
C GLY A 201 2.96 -2.32 19.34
N ALA A 202 3.53 -2.24 18.13
CA ALA A 202 2.97 -1.45 17.04
C ALA A 202 1.56 -1.91 16.62
N PHE A 203 1.28 -3.23 16.61
CA PHE A 203 -0.07 -3.72 16.29
C PHE A 203 -1.10 -3.27 17.33
N ILE A 204 -0.72 -3.31 18.62
CA ILE A 204 -1.56 -2.82 19.71
C ILE A 204 -1.77 -1.31 19.59
N PHE A 205 -0.69 -0.55 19.36
CA PHE A 205 -0.74 0.90 19.16
C PHE A 205 -1.66 1.28 17.99
N VAL A 206 -1.48 0.66 16.82
CA VAL A 206 -2.32 0.89 15.62
C VAL A 206 -3.78 0.63 15.95
N LYS A 207 -4.09 -0.48 16.63
CA LYS A 207 -5.46 -0.80 17.03
C LYS A 207 -6.06 0.24 17.98
N CYS A 208 -5.32 0.66 19.00
CA CYS A 208 -5.80 1.62 20.00
C CYS A 208 -5.98 3.02 19.39
N GLU A 209 -4.96 3.54 18.73
CA GLU A 209 -4.91 4.93 18.26
C GLU A 209 -5.61 5.13 16.91
N LEU A 210 -5.42 4.20 15.96
CA LEU A 210 -5.98 4.34 14.62
C LEU A 210 -7.36 3.67 14.51
N GLY A 211 -7.62 2.62 15.29
CA GLY A 211 -8.96 2.01 15.37
C GLY A 211 -10.03 2.95 15.91
N GLY A 212 -9.67 3.91 16.78
CA GLY A 212 -10.57 5.00 17.17
C GLY A 212 -10.98 5.88 15.98
N ARG A 213 -9.99 6.33 15.21
CA ARG A 213 -10.21 7.19 14.01
C ARG A 213 -11.04 6.49 12.95
N ILE A 214 -10.74 5.22 12.68
CA ILE A 214 -11.48 4.40 11.71
C ILE A 214 -12.95 4.29 12.10
N ARG A 215 -13.25 4.03 13.38
CA ARG A 215 -14.64 3.98 13.86
C ARG A 215 -15.35 5.32 13.71
N ILE A 216 -14.66 6.43 13.98
CA ILE A 216 -15.19 7.79 13.76
C ILE A 216 -15.51 7.99 12.28
N ILE A 217 -14.59 7.66 11.37
CA ILE A 217 -14.77 7.79 9.92
C ILE A 217 -15.98 6.96 9.45
N GLN A 218 -16.02 5.67 9.77
CA GLN A 218 -17.11 4.78 9.35
C GLN A 218 -18.46 5.21 9.91
N ARG A 219 -18.53 5.59 11.19
CA ARG A 219 -19.77 6.05 11.82
C ARG A 219 -20.25 7.36 11.19
N SER A 220 -19.39 8.36 11.13
CA SER A 220 -19.77 9.68 10.59
C SER A 220 -20.07 9.62 9.10
N TRP A 221 -19.38 8.77 8.34
CA TRP A 221 -19.69 8.52 6.92
C TRP A 221 -21.07 7.91 6.73
N ARG A 222 -21.46 6.93 7.57
CA ARG A 222 -22.81 6.36 7.54
C ARG A 222 -23.88 7.40 7.87
N ILE A 223 -23.64 8.26 8.86
CA ILE A 223 -24.57 9.34 9.21
C ILE A 223 -24.70 10.34 8.05
N ALA A 224 -23.57 10.72 7.46
CA ALA A 224 -23.50 11.70 6.37
C ALA A 224 -24.22 11.25 5.08
N ASN A 225 -24.43 9.95 4.90
CA ASN A 225 -25.11 9.37 3.74
C ASN A 225 -26.49 8.77 4.07
N ARG A 226 -27.02 8.97 5.28
CA ARG A 226 -28.34 8.45 5.65
C ARG A 226 -29.42 9.33 5.01
N ASN A 227 -30.29 8.72 4.22
CA ASN A 227 -31.50 9.40 3.74
C ASN A 227 -32.47 9.61 4.92
N GLU A 228 -32.95 10.83 5.13
CA GLU A 228 -33.89 11.23 6.21
C GLU A 228 -35.17 10.36 6.28
N LEU A 229 -35.46 9.57 5.24
CA LEU A 229 -36.65 8.70 5.16
C LEU A 229 -36.57 7.42 6.01
N GLN A 230 -35.43 7.12 6.66
CA GLN A 230 -35.27 5.97 7.57
C GLN A 230 -35.22 6.38 9.07
N GLU A 231 -35.99 7.39 9.49
CA GLU A 231 -36.16 7.79 10.90
C GLU A 231 -37.03 6.80 11.71
N GLY A 232 -36.71 5.50 11.65
CA GLY A 232 -37.56 4.46 12.21
C GLY A 232 -36.85 3.31 12.88
N GLU A 233 -35.63 3.48 13.40
CA GLU A 233 -35.08 2.61 14.46
C GLU A 233 -33.73 3.17 14.96
N ASP A 234 -33.71 3.48 16.26
CA ASP A 234 -32.56 3.98 17.00
C ASP A 234 -31.77 2.78 17.56
N PRO A 235 -30.50 2.53 17.16
CA PRO A 235 -29.70 1.44 17.70
C PRO A 235 -28.84 1.89 18.89
N THR A 236 -29.25 2.93 19.64
CA THR A 236 -28.62 3.25 20.93
C THR A 236 -29.07 2.27 22.01
N GLY A 237 -28.57 1.04 21.93
CA GLY A 237 -28.95 -0.04 22.83
C GLY A 237 -27.96 -1.20 22.90
N SER A 238 -26.71 -0.91 23.29
CA SER A 238 -25.81 -1.83 24.01
C SER A 238 -25.88 -3.34 23.68
N GLN A 239 -24.91 -3.84 22.90
CA GLN A 239 -24.12 -5.02 23.29
C GLN A 239 -22.83 -5.11 22.45
N LEU A 240 -21.69 -5.15 23.13
CA LEU A 240 -20.44 -5.70 22.60
C LEU A 240 -20.71 -7.17 22.23
N GLY A 241 -20.85 -7.45 20.94
CA GLY A 241 -20.88 -8.78 20.35
C GLY A 241 -19.76 -8.91 19.33
N THR A 242 -19.04 -10.01 19.41
CA THR A 242 -18.05 -10.48 18.44
C THR A 242 -18.51 -10.30 17.00
N MET A 243 -17.61 -9.82 16.12
CA MET A 243 -17.76 -9.81 14.65
C MET A 243 -17.77 -11.24 14.11
N GLU A 244 -18.83 -11.99 14.40
CA GLU A 244 -19.12 -13.27 13.77
C GLU A 244 -20.57 -13.22 13.28
N GLU A 245 -20.73 -13.48 11.97
CA GLU A 245 -21.97 -13.48 11.19
C GLU A 245 -22.56 -12.11 10.79
N VAL A 246 -21.92 -11.48 9.79
CA VAL A 246 -22.68 -10.77 8.74
C VAL A 246 -22.71 -11.72 7.54
N GLN A 247 -23.73 -12.58 7.48
CA GLN A 247 -24.07 -13.37 6.30
C GLN A 247 -25.20 -12.65 5.55
N GLU A 248 -24.86 -12.19 4.35
CA GLU A 248 -25.70 -11.95 3.16
C GLU A 248 -27.19 -11.63 3.38
N GLU A 249 -27.48 -10.34 3.55
CA GLU A 249 -28.51 -9.70 2.73
C GLU A 249 -27.77 -8.79 1.75
N VAL A 250 -27.63 -9.24 0.50
CA VAL A 250 -27.22 -8.37 -0.61
C VAL A 250 -28.45 -7.53 -0.95
N GLU A 251 -28.65 -6.43 -0.22
CA GLU A 251 -29.34 -5.28 -0.81
C GLU A 251 -28.43 -4.78 -1.94
N GLU A 252 -29.00 -4.58 -3.13
CA GLU A 252 -28.29 -3.93 -4.24
C GLU A 252 -27.89 -2.52 -3.77
N GLU A 253 -26.67 -2.36 -3.27
CA GLU A 253 -26.05 -1.05 -3.07
C GLU A 253 -25.91 -0.41 -4.45
N GLU A 254 -26.86 0.47 -4.76
CA GLU A 254 -26.88 1.30 -5.96
C GLU A 254 -25.69 2.26 -5.87
N TYR A 255 -24.57 1.89 -6.50
CA TYR A 255 -23.41 2.77 -6.65
C TYR A 255 -23.86 4.05 -7.35
N LEU A 256 -23.67 5.20 -6.70
CA LEU A 256 -23.86 6.52 -7.34
C LEU A 256 -22.96 6.59 -8.58
N THR A 257 -23.59 6.49 -9.75
CA THR A 257 -22.90 6.54 -11.03
C THR A 257 -22.50 7.99 -11.32
N MET A 258 -21.59 8.19 -12.27
CA MET A 258 -21.29 9.54 -12.77
C MET A 258 -22.56 10.27 -13.26
N GLN A 259 -23.59 9.54 -13.68
CA GLN A 259 -24.87 10.12 -14.13
C GLN A 259 -25.65 10.73 -12.96
N ASP A 260 -25.64 10.09 -11.78
CA ASP A 260 -26.31 10.61 -10.59
C ASP A 260 -25.65 11.89 -10.08
N ASN A 261 -24.32 11.97 -10.17
CA ASN A 261 -23.57 13.19 -9.85
C ASN A 261 -23.82 14.33 -10.86
N GLU A 262 -24.04 14.02 -12.14
CA GLU A 262 -24.42 14.99 -13.15
C GLU A 262 -25.86 15.49 -12.96
N GLU A 263 -26.78 14.61 -12.53
CA GLU A 263 -28.16 14.97 -12.21
C GLU A 263 -28.23 15.87 -10.97
N ILE A 264 -27.47 15.56 -9.90
CA ILE A 264 -27.37 16.43 -8.71
C ILE A 264 -26.74 17.79 -9.07
N ALA A 265 -25.69 17.81 -9.90
CA ALA A 265 -25.11 19.06 -10.38
C ALA A 265 -26.09 19.89 -11.21
N ALA A 266 -26.88 19.24 -12.08
CA ALA A 266 -27.90 19.91 -12.87
C ALA A 266 -29.04 20.49 -12.02
N ILE A 267 -29.43 19.81 -10.92
CA ILE A 267 -30.41 20.33 -9.96
C ILE A 267 -29.87 21.58 -9.25
N LEU A 268 -28.58 21.62 -8.92
CA LEU A 268 -27.95 22.77 -8.28
C LEU A 268 -27.75 23.94 -9.26
N ASP A 269 -27.38 23.68 -10.51
CA ASP A 269 -27.22 24.70 -11.56
C ASP A 269 -28.56 25.31 -12.01
N ALA A 270 -29.63 24.51 -12.05
CA ALA A 270 -30.98 25.00 -12.35
C ALA A 270 -31.54 25.96 -11.28
N ASN A 271 -31.01 25.90 -10.05
CA ASN A 271 -31.40 26.77 -8.94
C ASN A 271 -30.62 28.10 -8.89
N GLY A 272 -29.72 28.36 -9.85
CA GLY A 272 -28.97 29.61 -9.97
C GLY A 272 -29.80 30.85 -10.36
N ASP A 273 -31.06 30.67 -10.78
CA ASP A 273 -31.93 31.79 -11.17
C ASP A 273 -33.22 31.81 -10.33
N LYS A 274 -33.26 32.72 -9.35
CA LYS A 274 -34.40 33.17 -8.51
C LYS A 274 -34.71 32.37 -7.24
N GLY A 275 -34.07 32.77 -6.13
CA GLY A 275 -34.71 33.26 -4.89
C GLY A 275 -35.80 32.42 -4.18
N GLN A 276 -36.03 31.16 -4.55
CA GLN A 276 -36.94 30.26 -3.87
C GLN A 276 -36.13 29.30 -2.99
N ASN A 277 -36.54 29.18 -1.73
CA ASN A 277 -36.06 28.28 -0.68
C ASN A 277 -35.23 27.09 -1.21
N ALA A 278 -33.93 27.29 -1.40
CA ALA A 278 -33.03 26.20 -1.78
C ALA A 278 -33.07 25.18 -0.63
N LYS A 279 -33.57 23.98 -0.93
CA LYS A 279 -33.55 22.87 0.02
C LYS A 279 -32.08 22.65 0.39
N VAL A 280 -31.76 22.79 1.68
CA VAL A 280 -30.41 22.52 2.18
C VAL A 280 -30.11 21.04 1.90
N PRO A 281 -28.99 20.73 1.23
CA PRO A 281 -28.57 19.35 1.01
C PRO A 281 -28.55 18.55 2.31
N SER A 282 -29.00 17.30 2.26
CA SER A 282 -29.05 16.43 3.45
C SER A 282 -28.06 15.26 3.38
N THR A 283 -27.54 14.95 2.18
CA THR A 283 -26.54 13.90 1.97
C THR A 283 -25.17 14.50 1.71
N PHE A 284 -24.11 13.72 1.98
CA PHE A 284 -22.74 14.17 1.74
C PHE A 284 -22.47 14.57 0.27
N PRO A 285 -22.85 13.78 -0.76
CA PRO A 285 -22.56 14.16 -2.15
C PRO A 285 -23.22 15.47 -2.57
N GLU A 286 -24.48 15.68 -2.19
CA GLU A 286 -25.20 16.93 -2.46
C GLU A 286 -24.55 18.11 -1.73
N MET A 287 -24.21 17.93 -0.44
CA MET A 287 -23.56 18.97 0.35
C MET A 287 -22.16 19.29 -0.17
N PHE A 288 -21.42 18.28 -0.64
CA PHE A 288 -20.13 18.44 -1.27
C PHE A 288 -20.22 19.31 -2.51
N LEU A 289 -21.14 19.00 -3.43
CA LEU A 289 -21.34 19.79 -4.64
C LEU A 289 -21.78 21.22 -4.33
N PHE A 290 -22.65 21.41 -3.33
CA PHE A 290 -23.03 22.73 -2.86
C PHE A 290 -21.83 23.54 -2.33
N ASN A 291 -21.03 22.96 -1.43
CA ASN A 291 -19.85 23.63 -0.87
C ASN A 291 -18.76 23.85 -1.93
N ALA A 292 -18.58 22.92 -2.87
CA ALA A 292 -17.69 23.09 -4.00
C ALA A 292 -18.11 24.31 -4.83
N ALA A 293 -19.40 24.45 -5.15
CA ALA A 293 -19.92 25.60 -5.88
C ALA A 293 -19.71 26.92 -5.12
N VAL A 294 -19.99 26.94 -3.81
CA VAL A 294 -19.75 28.11 -2.94
C VAL A 294 -18.26 28.52 -2.92
N MET A 295 -17.34 27.56 -2.98
CA MET A 295 -15.90 27.80 -3.01
C MET A 295 -15.34 28.08 -4.43
N GLY A 296 -16.18 28.09 -5.47
CA GLY A 296 -15.76 28.37 -6.85
C GLY A 296 -15.26 27.15 -7.64
N PHE A 297 -15.64 25.94 -7.20
CA PHE A 297 -15.23 24.66 -7.79
C PHE A 297 -16.37 23.88 -8.47
N SER A 298 -17.51 24.50 -8.77
CA SER A 298 -18.69 23.82 -9.39
C SER A 298 -18.34 23.04 -10.67
N GLU A 299 -17.45 23.61 -11.49
CA GLU A 299 -17.00 23.05 -12.77
C GLU A 299 -15.84 22.07 -12.65
N SER A 300 -15.37 21.77 -11.43
CA SER A 300 -14.20 20.93 -11.20
C SER A 300 -14.50 19.46 -11.48
N LYS A 301 -14.28 19.02 -12.72
CA LYS A 301 -14.52 17.63 -13.13
C LYS A 301 -13.71 16.61 -12.33
N TRP A 302 -12.47 16.94 -11.95
CA TRP A 302 -11.64 16.02 -11.18
C TRP A 302 -12.15 15.85 -9.75
N MET A 303 -12.70 16.90 -9.12
CA MET A 303 -13.31 16.78 -7.79
C MET A 303 -14.53 15.85 -7.84
N LYS A 304 -15.33 15.92 -8.91
CA LYS A 304 -16.47 15.00 -9.11
C LYS A 304 -16.02 13.54 -9.25
N GLN A 305 -14.86 13.28 -9.86
CA GLN A 305 -14.29 11.92 -9.92
C GLN A 305 -13.85 11.42 -8.54
N VAL A 306 -13.15 12.27 -7.77
CA VAL A 306 -12.75 11.92 -6.41
C VAL A 306 -14.00 11.69 -5.53
N LEU A 307 -15.02 12.53 -5.68
CA LEU A 307 -16.30 12.38 -4.97
C LEU A 307 -16.96 11.03 -5.27
N ALA A 308 -17.02 10.63 -6.55
CA ALA A 308 -17.59 9.35 -6.96
C ALA A 308 -16.86 8.13 -6.36
N SER A 309 -15.55 8.25 -6.14
CA SER A 309 -14.76 7.19 -5.49
C SER A 309 -14.73 7.27 -3.97
N LEU A 310 -15.16 8.39 -3.36
CA LEU A 310 -14.93 8.64 -1.95
C LEU A 310 -15.68 7.65 -1.05
N ASP A 311 -16.86 7.20 -1.45
CA ASP A 311 -17.64 6.21 -0.70
C ASP A 311 -16.87 4.89 -0.55
N ALA A 312 -16.42 4.31 -1.66
CA ALA A 312 -15.62 3.08 -1.64
C ALA A 312 -14.32 3.26 -0.83
N ILE A 313 -13.66 4.41 -0.94
CA ILE A 313 -12.42 4.72 -0.19
C ILE A 313 -12.73 4.82 1.32
N ALA A 314 -13.78 5.52 1.73
CA ALA A 314 -14.15 5.71 3.12
C ALA A 314 -14.64 4.42 3.78
N THR A 315 -15.45 3.63 3.08
CA THR A 315 -15.94 2.33 3.54
C THR A 315 -14.79 1.34 3.76
N ASN A 316 -13.77 1.39 2.89
CA ASN A 316 -12.59 0.52 2.96
C ASN A 316 -11.43 1.08 3.80
N VAL A 317 -11.63 2.15 4.59
CA VAL A 317 -10.55 2.76 5.39
C VAL A 317 -9.83 1.79 6.34
N ALA A 318 -10.53 0.74 6.79
CA ALA A 318 -9.96 -0.30 7.65
C ALA A 318 -9.14 -1.34 6.87
N ASN A 319 -9.35 -1.48 5.56
CA ASN A 319 -8.69 -2.47 4.72
C ASN A 319 -7.64 -1.79 3.85
N SER A 320 -6.39 -1.74 4.33
CA SER A 320 -5.28 -1.04 3.67
C SER A 320 -5.02 -1.51 2.23
N ALA A 321 -5.16 -2.81 1.97
CA ALA A 321 -5.00 -3.36 0.62
C ALA A 321 -6.11 -2.87 -0.31
N ARG A 322 -7.37 -2.94 0.14
CA ARG A 322 -8.50 -2.47 -0.64
C ARG A 322 -8.48 -0.95 -0.84
N LEU A 323 -8.16 -0.19 0.19
CA LEU A 323 -7.97 1.26 0.11
C LEU A 323 -6.91 1.64 -0.94
N GLN A 324 -5.80 0.90 -0.99
CA GLN A 324 -4.77 1.10 -2.02
C GLN A 324 -5.32 0.83 -3.42
N GLU A 325 -6.07 -0.27 -3.61
CA GLU A 325 -6.72 -0.56 -4.90
C GLU A 325 -7.65 0.57 -5.34
N GLU A 326 -8.51 1.08 -4.44
CA GLU A 326 -9.40 2.21 -4.76
C GLU A 326 -8.61 3.46 -5.16
N CYS A 327 -7.51 3.76 -4.44
CA CYS A 327 -6.63 4.88 -4.77
C CYS A 327 -5.89 4.67 -6.10
N ASP A 328 -5.49 3.45 -6.44
CA ASP A 328 -4.81 3.12 -7.70
C ASP A 328 -5.77 3.27 -8.89
N VAL A 329 -7.01 2.81 -8.75
CA VAL A 329 -8.08 2.99 -9.75
C VAL A 329 -8.40 4.47 -9.92
N LEU A 330 -8.59 5.21 -8.82
CA LEU A 330 -8.82 6.65 -8.87
C LEU A 330 -7.64 7.38 -9.53
N SER A 331 -6.39 6.95 -9.28
CA SER A 331 -5.20 7.52 -9.92
C SER A 331 -5.20 7.31 -11.44
N LEU A 332 -5.67 6.15 -11.92
CA LEU A 332 -5.84 5.88 -13.35
C LEU A 332 -6.91 6.80 -13.97
N VAL A 333 -8.02 7.03 -13.27
CA VAL A 333 -9.09 7.95 -13.70
C VAL A 333 -8.59 9.39 -13.74
N LEU A 334 -7.96 9.86 -12.65
CA LEU A 334 -7.43 11.22 -12.53
C LEU A 334 -6.33 11.52 -13.56
N ALA A 335 -5.56 10.52 -13.96
CA ALA A 335 -4.56 10.68 -15.01
C ALA A 335 -5.15 11.10 -16.37
N LYS A 336 -6.45 10.90 -16.60
CA LYS A 336 -7.15 11.37 -17.82
C LYS A 336 -7.57 12.83 -17.76
N TYR A 337 -7.58 13.43 -16.57
CA TYR A 337 -7.96 14.82 -16.41
C TYR A 337 -6.91 15.75 -17.01
N LYS A 338 -7.35 16.70 -17.84
CA LYS A 338 -6.51 17.74 -18.44
C LYS A 338 -6.63 19.01 -17.60
N GLY A 339 -5.71 19.20 -16.66
CA GLY A 339 -5.68 20.38 -15.82
C GLY A 339 -4.77 20.19 -14.61
N VAL A 340 -4.82 21.16 -13.70
CA VAL A 340 -4.13 21.07 -12.42
C VAL A 340 -5.06 20.42 -11.41
N ILE A 341 -4.57 19.37 -10.74
CA ILE A 341 -5.27 18.71 -9.63
C ILE A 341 -4.65 19.26 -8.34
N ASN A 342 -5.50 19.76 -7.44
CA ASN A 342 -5.09 20.31 -6.15
C ASN A 342 -5.83 19.59 -5.02
N LEU A 343 -5.29 18.46 -4.58
CA LEU A 343 -5.90 17.59 -3.56
C LEU A 343 -6.22 18.31 -2.23
N PRO A 344 -5.42 19.28 -1.74
CA PRO A 344 -5.78 20.12 -0.61
C PRO A 344 -7.12 20.88 -0.75
N GLU A 345 -7.51 21.29 -1.96
CA GLU A 345 -8.81 21.93 -2.18
C GLU A 345 -9.96 20.96 -1.97
N PHE A 346 -9.81 19.70 -2.40
CA PHE A 346 -10.80 18.65 -2.13
C PHE A 346 -10.96 18.42 -0.63
N LYS A 347 -9.86 18.36 0.13
CA LYS A 347 -9.87 18.25 1.60
C LYS A 347 -10.73 19.33 2.23
N ALA A 348 -10.55 20.59 1.81
CA ALA A 348 -11.26 21.73 2.36
C ALA A 348 -12.78 21.62 2.13
N VAL A 349 -13.20 21.25 0.92
CA VAL A 349 -14.61 21.04 0.57
C VAL A 349 -15.19 19.83 1.32
N MET A 350 -14.45 18.72 1.37
CA MET A 350 -14.86 17.49 2.07
C MET A 350 -15.15 17.77 3.55
N LEU A 351 -14.22 18.42 4.26
CA LEU A 351 -14.38 18.73 5.68
C LEU A 351 -15.51 19.74 5.93
N ALA A 352 -15.67 20.76 5.08
CA ALA A 352 -16.80 21.68 5.17
C ALA A 352 -18.15 20.96 5.01
N SER A 353 -18.19 19.96 4.12
CA SER A 353 -19.40 19.21 3.81
C SER A 353 -19.77 18.24 4.92
N LEU A 354 -18.81 17.47 5.45
CA LEU A 354 -19.03 16.60 6.60
C LEU A 354 -19.50 17.37 7.84
N ARG A 355 -18.91 18.54 8.12
CA ARG A 355 -19.38 19.42 9.21
C ARG A 355 -20.84 19.83 9.06
N SER A 356 -21.29 20.02 7.82
CA SER A 356 -22.64 20.49 7.53
C SER A 356 -23.67 19.36 7.64
N VAL A 357 -23.32 18.12 7.29
CA VAL A 357 -24.24 16.96 7.32
C VAL A 357 -24.13 16.11 8.59
N VAL A 358 -23.08 16.30 9.41
CA VAL A 358 -22.92 15.62 10.71
C VAL A 358 -22.78 16.63 11.88
N PRO A 359 -23.60 17.69 11.97
CA PRO A 359 -23.34 18.81 12.89
C PRO A 359 -23.46 18.45 14.38
N GLN A 360 -24.22 17.41 14.72
CA GLN A 360 -24.46 17.02 16.11
C GLN A 360 -23.30 16.22 16.73
N ASP A 361 -22.65 15.37 15.93
CA ASP A 361 -21.54 14.53 16.38
C ASP A 361 -20.16 15.16 16.06
N TRP A 362 -20.09 16.17 15.19
CA TRP A 362 -18.81 16.72 14.75
C TRP A 362 -18.04 17.45 15.86
N ASP A 363 -16.87 16.92 16.21
CA ASP A 363 -15.95 17.48 17.20
C ASP A 363 -14.49 17.53 16.69
N MET A 364 -13.54 17.82 17.59
CA MET A 364 -12.11 17.87 17.24
C MET A 364 -11.54 16.49 16.88
N GLU A 365 -12.10 15.40 17.41
CA GLU A 365 -11.67 14.04 17.05
C GLU A 365 -12.11 13.69 15.63
N HIS A 366 -13.32 14.10 15.22
CA HIS A 366 -13.78 13.97 13.83
C HIS A 366 -12.89 14.73 12.86
N GLU A 367 -12.55 15.97 13.18
CA GLU A 367 -11.65 16.80 12.36
C GLU A 367 -10.28 16.12 12.20
N THR A 368 -9.73 15.59 13.29
CA THR A 368 -8.44 14.88 13.31
C THR A 368 -8.50 13.58 12.50
N ALA A 369 -9.57 12.79 12.67
CA ALA A 369 -9.74 11.51 12.00
C ALA A 369 -9.89 11.69 10.48
N TRP A 370 -10.76 12.60 10.03
CA TRP A 370 -10.98 12.87 8.60
C TRP A 370 -9.79 13.55 7.93
N THR A 371 -9.09 14.42 8.66
CA THR A 371 -7.82 15.00 8.20
C THR A 371 -6.77 13.91 7.97
N TRP A 372 -6.59 13.03 8.96
CA TRP A 372 -5.66 11.90 8.87
C TRP A 372 -6.02 10.95 7.71
N PHE A 373 -7.30 10.63 7.54
CA PHE A 373 -7.78 9.80 6.44
C PHE A 373 -7.43 10.41 5.08
N TRP A 374 -7.79 11.67 4.87
CA TRP A 374 -7.53 12.34 3.61
C TRP A 374 -6.03 12.48 3.33
N GLU A 375 -5.21 12.81 4.33
CA GLU A 375 -3.74 12.88 4.14
C GLU A 375 -3.14 11.55 3.68
N ASN A 376 -3.71 10.42 4.11
CA ASN A 376 -3.32 9.11 3.61
C ASN A 376 -3.72 8.88 2.15
N VAL A 377 -4.97 9.20 1.80
CA VAL A 377 -5.47 9.13 0.42
C VAL A 377 -4.64 10.04 -0.49
N GLU A 378 -4.42 11.29 -0.10
CA GLU A 378 -3.65 12.28 -0.82
C GLU A 378 -2.21 11.80 -1.08
N ARG A 379 -1.56 11.20 -0.07
CA ARG A 379 -0.23 10.62 -0.21
C ARG A 379 -0.20 9.49 -1.25
N MET A 380 -1.20 8.62 -1.26
CA MET A 380 -1.32 7.51 -2.22
C MET A 380 -1.53 8.04 -3.64
N LEU A 381 -2.47 8.97 -3.82
CA LEU A 381 -2.75 9.59 -5.12
C LEU A 381 -1.53 10.36 -5.66
N THR A 382 -0.87 11.15 -4.81
CA THR A 382 0.31 11.93 -5.20
C THR A 382 1.47 11.04 -5.65
N ALA A 383 1.66 9.87 -5.01
CA ALA A 383 2.69 8.91 -5.43
C ALA A 383 2.46 8.37 -6.86
N MET A 384 1.21 8.36 -7.32
CA MET A 384 0.82 7.86 -8.64
C MET A 384 0.62 8.97 -9.69
N MET A 385 0.55 10.24 -9.31
CA MET A 385 0.34 11.34 -10.25
C MET A 385 1.37 11.36 -11.40
N GLY A 386 0.87 11.40 -12.64
CA GLY A 386 1.68 11.41 -13.87
C GLY A 386 2.25 10.05 -14.30
N THR A 387 2.34 9.08 -13.39
CA THR A 387 2.89 7.75 -13.67
C THR A 387 2.02 6.94 -14.67
N PRO A 388 0.68 6.87 -14.52
CA PRO A 388 -0.18 6.16 -15.47
C PRO A 388 -0.03 6.58 -16.92
N LEU A 389 0.00 7.90 -17.20
CA LEU A 389 0.14 8.40 -18.58
C LEU A 389 1.47 7.98 -19.21
N ARG A 390 2.55 7.97 -18.41
CA ARG A 390 3.88 7.52 -18.87
C ARG A 390 3.85 6.04 -19.23
N TYR A 391 3.23 5.21 -18.40
CA TYR A 391 3.14 3.77 -18.62
C TYR A 391 2.19 3.42 -19.77
N GLU A 392 1.04 4.07 -19.85
CA GLU A 392 0.11 3.92 -20.97
C GLU A 392 0.80 4.22 -22.30
N LYS A 393 1.51 5.35 -22.40
CA LYS A 393 2.23 5.73 -23.61
C LYS A 393 3.33 4.72 -23.96
N ALA A 394 4.13 4.30 -22.98
CA ALA A 394 5.19 3.32 -23.18
C ALA A 394 4.64 1.98 -23.66
N LEU A 395 3.60 1.47 -23.00
CA LEU A 395 2.96 0.20 -23.34
C LEU A 395 2.29 0.25 -24.72
N ARG A 396 1.57 1.34 -25.01
CA ARG A 396 0.91 1.56 -26.31
C ARG A 396 1.92 1.58 -27.45
N ASN A 397 3.02 2.32 -27.30
CA ASN A 397 4.07 2.39 -28.32
C ASN A 397 4.72 1.03 -28.51
N TRP A 398 5.08 0.35 -27.42
CA TRP A 398 5.68 -0.99 -27.49
C TRP A 398 4.77 -2.00 -28.18
N LEU A 399 3.47 -2.02 -27.85
CA LEU A 399 2.49 -2.89 -28.50
C LEU A 399 2.28 -2.57 -29.98
N GLY A 400 2.39 -1.29 -30.37
CA GLY A 400 2.26 -0.84 -31.75
C GLY A 400 3.50 -1.15 -32.61
N ASP A 401 4.69 -1.09 -32.01
CA ASP A 401 5.97 -1.21 -32.72
C ASP A 401 6.50 -2.65 -32.78
N ILE A 402 5.97 -3.57 -31.94
CA ILE A 402 6.44 -4.96 -31.92
C ILE A 402 6.05 -5.71 -33.20
N SER A 403 7.05 -6.25 -33.92
CA SER A 403 6.81 -7.07 -35.10
C SER A 403 6.11 -8.40 -34.72
N GLU A 404 5.34 -8.98 -35.65
CA GLU A 404 4.65 -10.26 -35.39
C GLU A 404 5.63 -11.41 -35.07
N GLU A 405 6.83 -11.40 -35.68
CA GLU A 405 7.88 -12.38 -35.37
C GLU A 405 8.37 -12.22 -33.93
N THR A 406 8.66 -10.98 -33.49
CA THR A 406 9.06 -10.68 -32.12
C THR A 406 7.95 -11.03 -31.13
N ARG A 407 6.70 -10.68 -31.45
CA ARG A 407 5.53 -10.98 -30.62
C ARG A 407 5.34 -12.49 -30.45
N MET A 408 5.48 -13.26 -31.53
CA MET A 408 5.41 -14.73 -31.49
C MET A 408 6.54 -15.34 -30.64
N LYS A 409 7.76 -14.81 -30.74
CA LYS A 409 8.88 -15.24 -29.88
C LYS A 409 8.60 -14.93 -28.41
N TRP A 410 8.12 -13.73 -28.11
CA TRP A 410 7.78 -13.28 -26.77
C TRP A 410 6.68 -14.16 -26.13
N ARG A 411 5.58 -14.43 -26.83
CA ARG A 411 4.48 -15.30 -26.34
C ARG A 411 4.99 -16.69 -25.90
N ARG A 412 5.91 -17.28 -26.67
CA ARG A 412 6.54 -18.57 -26.33
C ARG A 412 7.43 -18.46 -25.09
N LEU A 413 8.20 -17.38 -24.98
CA LEU A 413 9.10 -17.15 -23.85
C LEU A 413 8.36 -16.99 -22.53
N VAL A 414 7.21 -16.27 -22.52
CA VAL A 414 6.40 -16.06 -21.32
C VAL A 414 6.04 -17.39 -20.65
N PHE A 415 5.35 -18.29 -21.37
CA PHE A 415 4.93 -19.56 -20.77
C PHE A 415 6.10 -20.52 -20.57
N SER A 416 7.12 -20.49 -21.43
CA SER A 416 8.33 -21.29 -21.21
C SER A 416 9.06 -20.87 -19.92
N LYS A 417 9.12 -19.58 -19.60
CA LYS A 417 9.70 -19.08 -18.35
C LYS A 417 8.81 -19.46 -17.16
N LEU A 418 7.51 -19.17 -17.23
CA LEU A 418 6.55 -19.52 -16.18
C LEU A 418 6.63 -21.01 -15.81
N PHE A 419 6.59 -21.89 -16.80
CA PHE A 419 6.61 -23.34 -16.55
C PHE A 419 7.95 -23.86 -16.07
N LYS A 420 9.04 -23.12 -16.31
CA LYS A 420 10.37 -23.42 -15.76
C LYS A 420 10.50 -22.97 -14.31
N THR A 421 10.02 -21.77 -13.99
CA THR A 421 10.11 -21.19 -12.64
C THR A 421 9.04 -21.76 -11.71
N THR A 422 7.87 -22.10 -12.25
CA THR A 422 6.71 -22.57 -11.50
C THR A 422 6.04 -23.74 -12.26
N PRO A 423 6.63 -24.94 -12.22
CA PRO A 423 6.09 -26.11 -12.93
C PRO A 423 4.63 -26.44 -12.56
N ALA A 424 4.21 -26.14 -11.32
CA ALA A 424 2.84 -26.33 -10.85
C ALA A 424 1.79 -25.59 -11.70
N ALA A 425 2.16 -24.47 -12.35
CA ALA A 425 1.27 -23.72 -13.23
C ALA A 425 0.78 -24.55 -14.44
N GLN A 426 1.53 -25.57 -14.86
CA GLN A 426 1.13 -26.47 -15.94
C GLN A 426 -0.16 -27.25 -15.62
N ASN A 427 -0.44 -27.50 -14.34
CA ASN A 427 -1.64 -28.22 -13.92
C ASN A 427 -2.92 -27.40 -14.19
N TYR A 428 -2.82 -26.07 -14.16
CA TYR A 428 -3.92 -25.13 -14.38
C TYR A 428 -3.98 -24.65 -15.83
N LEU A 429 -2.86 -24.64 -16.55
CA LEU A 429 -2.74 -24.16 -17.93
C LEU A 429 -2.61 -25.30 -18.95
N LYS A 430 -3.49 -26.32 -18.85
CA LYS A 430 -3.57 -27.45 -19.81
C LYS A 430 -4.25 -27.04 -21.12
N GLN A 431 -3.65 -26.08 -21.82
CA GLN A 431 -4.20 -25.48 -23.03
C GLN A 431 -3.28 -25.71 -24.23
N SER A 432 -3.83 -25.65 -25.45
CA SER A 432 -3.02 -25.70 -26.66
C SER A 432 -2.09 -24.50 -26.75
N THR A 433 -0.94 -24.64 -27.43
CA THR A 433 0.01 -23.53 -27.62
C THR A 433 -0.65 -22.30 -28.25
N GLY A 434 -1.55 -22.50 -29.22
CA GLY A 434 -2.32 -21.41 -29.83
C GLY A 434 -3.23 -20.70 -28.82
N ARG A 435 -3.86 -21.43 -27.91
CA ARG A 435 -4.69 -20.83 -26.85
C ARG A 435 -3.84 -20.09 -25.81
N LEU A 436 -2.66 -20.60 -25.47
CA LEU A 436 -1.71 -19.88 -24.60
C LEU A 436 -1.27 -18.56 -25.23
N HIS A 437 -0.93 -18.55 -26.51
CA HIS A 437 -0.60 -17.33 -27.25
C HIS A 437 -1.73 -16.30 -27.21
N PHE A 438 -2.97 -16.74 -27.45
CA PHE A 438 -4.15 -15.88 -27.32
C PHE A 438 -4.31 -15.31 -25.90
N ILE A 439 -4.11 -16.13 -24.86
CA ILE A 439 -4.16 -15.66 -23.47
C ILE A 439 -3.09 -14.60 -23.21
N ALA A 440 -1.88 -14.79 -23.75
CA ALA A 440 -0.80 -13.80 -23.59
C ALA A 440 -1.12 -12.44 -24.21
N ASP A 441 -1.67 -12.45 -25.42
CA ASP A 441 -2.12 -11.22 -26.05
C ASP A 441 -3.25 -10.57 -25.24
N ARG A 442 -4.24 -11.35 -24.80
CA ARG A 442 -5.38 -10.80 -24.07
C ARG A 442 -4.99 -10.17 -22.73
N ILE A 443 -4.01 -10.74 -22.01
CA ILE A 443 -3.51 -10.15 -20.77
C ILE A 443 -2.85 -8.79 -21.04
N LEU A 444 -2.05 -8.67 -22.11
CA LEU A 444 -1.43 -7.40 -22.49
C LEU A 444 -2.47 -6.37 -22.94
N GLU A 445 -3.44 -6.78 -23.74
CA GLU A 445 -4.56 -5.93 -24.17
C GLU A 445 -5.34 -5.41 -22.97
N MET A 446 -5.74 -6.29 -22.05
CA MET A 446 -6.43 -5.90 -20.81
C MET A 446 -5.58 -4.95 -19.96
N THR A 447 -4.25 -5.12 -19.94
CA THR A 447 -3.34 -4.20 -19.23
C THR A 447 -3.35 -2.81 -19.87
N LEU A 448 -3.35 -2.72 -21.21
CA LEU A 448 -3.48 -1.44 -21.90
C LEU A 448 -4.88 -0.84 -21.72
N GLU A 449 -5.92 -1.65 -21.83
CA GLU A 449 -7.32 -1.25 -21.63
C GLU A 449 -7.54 -0.69 -20.22
N LEU A 450 -6.89 -1.24 -19.20
CA LEU A 450 -6.95 -0.73 -17.81
C LEU A 450 -6.47 0.73 -17.71
N TYR A 451 -5.44 1.09 -18.48
CA TYR A 451 -5.01 2.49 -18.55
C TYR A 451 -6.00 3.36 -19.33
N MET A 452 -6.73 2.81 -20.31
CA MET A 452 -7.62 3.57 -21.19
C MET A 452 -8.99 3.83 -20.55
N ASP A 453 -9.58 2.81 -19.95
CA ASP A 453 -10.89 2.82 -19.32
C ASP A 453 -10.86 1.99 -18.02
N PRO A 454 -10.33 2.56 -16.93
CA PRO A 454 -10.06 1.82 -15.70
C PRO A 454 -11.33 1.29 -15.02
N LEU A 455 -12.44 2.05 -15.03
CA LEU A 455 -13.68 1.66 -14.35
C LEU A 455 -14.27 0.40 -14.98
N THR A 456 -14.48 0.41 -16.30
CA THR A 456 -14.96 -0.76 -17.03
C THR A 456 -14.02 -1.96 -16.87
N MET A 457 -12.71 -1.71 -16.83
CA MET A 457 -11.75 -2.81 -16.68
C MET A 457 -11.70 -3.41 -15.30
N VAL A 458 -11.95 -2.65 -14.24
CA VAL A 458 -12.08 -3.20 -12.88
C VAL A 458 -13.22 -4.22 -12.84
N ASP A 459 -14.36 -3.94 -13.46
CA ASP A 459 -15.49 -4.88 -13.51
C ASP A 459 -15.13 -6.16 -14.30
N GLN A 460 -14.50 -5.99 -15.46
CA GLN A 460 -14.10 -7.12 -16.29
C GLN A 460 -13.02 -7.99 -15.62
N ILE A 461 -12.06 -7.37 -14.95
CA ILE A 461 -11.00 -8.07 -14.19
C ILE A 461 -11.63 -8.77 -12.98
N SER A 462 -12.55 -8.14 -12.27
CA SER A 462 -13.27 -8.74 -11.13
C SER A 462 -14.07 -9.96 -11.56
N ALA A 463 -14.85 -9.86 -12.64
CA ALA A 463 -15.55 -10.99 -13.23
C ALA A 463 -14.59 -12.11 -13.69
N CYS A 464 -13.39 -11.75 -14.15
CA CYS A 464 -12.34 -12.71 -14.48
C CYS A 464 -11.78 -13.38 -13.22
N GLY A 465 -11.52 -12.63 -12.16
CA GLY A 465 -11.06 -13.10 -10.87
C GLY A 465 -12.01 -14.12 -10.25
N LEU A 466 -13.31 -13.84 -10.25
CA LEU A 466 -14.34 -14.77 -9.77
C LEU A 466 -14.31 -16.13 -10.50
N ARG A 467 -14.07 -16.12 -11.83
CA ARG A 467 -13.87 -17.37 -12.58
C ARG A 467 -12.62 -18.12 -12.14
N HIS A 468 -11.51 -17.42 -11.89
CA HIS A 468 -10.27 -18.03 -11.41
C HIS A 468 -10.43 -18.63 -10.01
N VAL A 469 -11.19 -17.96 -9.13
CA VAL A 469 -11.59 -18.52 -7.83
C VAL A 469 -12.42 -19.79 -8.03
N GLY A 470 -13.42 -19.77 -8.91
CA GLY A 470 -14.22 -20.95 -9.25
C GLY A 470 -13.42 -22.12 -9.84
N TYR A 471 -12.29 -21.83 -10.50
CA TYR A 471 -11.35 -22.84 -10.99
C TYR A 471 -10.33 -23.29 -9.93
N GLY A 472 -10.35 -22.70 -8.72
CA GLY A 472 -9.40 -23.02 -7.65
C GLY A 472 -7.96 -22.69 -8.02
N VAL A 473 -7.73 -21.62 -8.79
CA VAL A 473 -6.38 -21.19 -9.17
C VAL A 473 -5.69 -20.56 -7.95
N PRO A 474 -4.55 -21.10 -7.49
CA PRO A 474 -3.82 -20.55 -6.36
C PRO A 474 -3.28 -19.14 -6.66
N THR A 475 -3.45 -18.21 -5.72
CA THR A 475 -3.04 -16.81 -5.89
C THR A 475 -1.53 -16.65 -6.06
N GLU A 476 -0.77 -17.63 -5.60
CA GLU A 476 0.70 -17.68 -5.66
C GLU A 476 1.20 -17.84 -7.10
N LEU A 477 0.33 -18.25 -8.03
CA LEU A 477 0.70 -18.39 -9.44
C LEU A 477 0.71 -17.05 -10.20
N PHE A 478 0.07 -16.00 -9.68
CA PHE A 478 0.01 -14.70 -10.37
C PHE A 478 1.35 -13.96 -10.34
N VAL A 479 2.08 -13.95 -9.23
CA VAL A 479 3.38 -13.25 -9.14
C VAL A 479 4.41 -13.84 -10.12
N PRO A 480 4.62 -15.16 -10.20
CA PRO A 480 5.48 -15.76 -11.22
C PRO A 480 4.99 -15.54 -12.66
N LEU A 481 3.67 -15.48 -12.87
CA LEU A 481 3.11 -15.13 -14.18
C LEU A 481 3.53 -13.72 -14.59
N VAL A 482 3.32 -12.72 -13.72
CA VAL A 482 3.72 -11.34 -13.99
C VAL A 482 5.23 -11.24 -14.25
N ALA A 483 6.06 -11.89 -13.42
CA ALA A 483 7.51 -11.93 -13.62
C ALA A 483 7.90 -12.55 -14.97
N ALA A 484 7.19 -13.59 -15.42
CA ALA A 484 7.44 -14.18 -16.73
C ALA A 484 7.11 -13.23 -17.88
N TYR A 485 6.14 -12.32 -17.74
CA TYR A 485 5.85 -11.27 -18.74
C TYR A 485 6.96 -10.24 -18.81
N THR A 486 7.41 -9.75 -17.64
CA THR A 486 8.46 -8.73 -17.56
C THR A 486 9.80 -9.25 -18.04
N ASP A 487 10.12 -10.51 -17.73
CA ASP A 487 11.41 -11.11 -18.07
C ASP A 487 11.46 -11.67 -19.50
N ALA A 488 10.32 -11.88 -20.17
CA ALA A 488 10.29 -12.42 -21.52
C ALA A 488 10.73 -11.43 -22.60
N TYR A 489 10.82 -10.14 -22.24
CA TYR A 489 11.49 -9.11 -23.03
C TYR A 489 13.01 -9.25 -22.91
#